data_AF-A0A4S0QJ60-F1
#
_entry.id   AF-A0A4S0QJ60-F1
#
_cell.length_a   1.000
_cell.length_b   1.000
_cell.length_c   1.000
_cell.angle_alpha   90.00
_cell.angle_beta   90.00
_cell.angle_gamma   90.00
#
_symmetry.space_group_name_H-M   'P 1'
#
loop_
_entity.id
_entity.type
_entity.pdbx_description
1 polymer ?
#
loop_
_entity_poly.entity_id
_entity_poly.type
_entity_poly.pdbx_seq_one_letter_code
_entity_poly.pdbx_strand_id
1 'polypeptide(L)'
;VRRTEPQGHYLGDPFTLEVFEDSFMMPQLFDYDSYPQWKANGEKDLAQRARERARQILAEYEQPPLDEAVREELDAFVERRKREIAT
;
A
#
# COMPACT_ATOMS: atom_id res chain seq x y z
N VAL A 1 -31.99 -4.17 -3.14
CA VAL A 1 -32.31 -4.29 -4.58
C VAL A 1 -33.75 -3.85 -4.92
N ARG A 2 -34.32 -2.85 -4.23
CA ARG A 2 -35.63 -2.26 -4.56
C ARG A 2 -35.62 -0.72 -4.50
N ARG A 3 -34.43 -0.12 -4.44
CA ARG A 3 -34.26 1.32 -4.18
C ARG A 3 -34.09 2.13 -5.47
N THR A 4 -34.00 1.45 -6.60
CA THR A 4 -33.90 2.05 -7.93
C THR A 4 -35.01 1.50 -8.81
N GLU A 5 -35.45 2.30 -9.77
CA GLU A 5 -36.31 1.85 -10.86
C GLU A 5 -35.62 0.80 -11.74
N PRO A 6 -36.38 0.01 -12.51
CA PRO A 6 -35.80 -0.86 -13.54
C PRO A 6 -34.87 -0.07 -14.47
N GLN A 7 -33.66 -0.58 -14.68
CA GLN A 7 -32.58 0.09 -15.44
C GLN A 7 -31.92 1.30 -14.74
N GLY A 8 -32.24 1.57 -13.47
CA GLY A 8 -31.51 2.55 -12.65
C GLY A 8 -30.15 2.04 -12.16
N HIS A 9 -29.35 2.93 -11.56
CA HIS A 9 -28.06 2.60 -10.96
C HIS A 9 -28.00 2.99 -9.47
N TYR A 10 -27.17 2.28 -8.71
CA TYR A 10 -27.02 2.50 -7.27
C TYR A 10 -25.89 3.47 -6.90
N LEU A 11 -25.13 4.00 -7.87
CA LEU A 11 -23.97 4.86 -7.61
C LEU A 11 -24.28 6.09 -6.74
N GLY A 12 -25.49 6.64 -6.84
CA GLY A 12 -25.95 7.76 -6.02
C GLY A 12 -26.99 7.39 -4.95
N ASP A 13 -27.22 6.09 -4.70
CA ASP A 13 -28.14 5.65 -3.66
C ASP A 13 -27.58 6.06 -2.28
N PRO A 14 -28.39 6.63 -1.37
CA PRO A 14 -27.90 7.09 -0.06
C PRO A 14 -27.13 6.04 0.74
N PHE A 15 -27.54 4.78 0.65
CA PHE A 15 -26.83 3.71 1.36
C PHE A 15 -25.55 3.30 0.67
N THR A 16 -25.51 3.31 -0.67
CA THR A 16 -24.25 3.09 -1.39
C THR A 16 -23.23 4.14 -0.97
N LEU A 17 -23.62 5.41 -0.88
CA LEU A 17 -22.73 6.48 -0.40
C LEU A 17 -22.32 6.30 1.07
N GLU A 18 -23.26 5.91 1.95
CA GLU A 18 -23.01 5.69 3.38
C GLU A 18 -21.96 4.61 3.65
N VAL A 19 -21.96 3.51 2.88
CA VAL A 19 -21.11 2.34 3.16
C VAL A 19 -19.93 2.19 2.20
N PHE A 20 -19.81 3.05 1.17
CA PHE A 20 -18.84 2.87 0.09
C PHE A 20 -17.40 2.77 0.60
N GLU A 21 -16.99 3.72 1.44
CA GLU A 21 -15.60 3.82 1.92
C GLU A 21 -15.18 2.60 2.75
N ASP A 22 -16.10 2.04 3.54
CA ASP A 22 -15.83 0.88 4.40
C ASP A 22 -15.99 -0.46 3.69
N SER A 23 -16.84 -0.51 2.66
CA SER A 23 -17.20 -1.77 1.98
C SER A 23 -16.23 -2.14 0.85
N PHE A 24 -15.47 -1.16 0.35
CA PHE A 24 -14.56 -1.37 -0.78
C PHE A 24 -13.11 -1.15 -0.37
N MET A 25 -12.27 -2.15 -0.66
CA MET A 25 -10.83 -1.96 -0.66
C MET A 25 -10.46 -1.14 -1.90
N MET A 26 -9.80 0.01 -1.69
CA MET A 26 -9.32 0.90 -2.74
C MET A 26 -7.80 0.72 -2.91
N PRO A 27 -7.36 -0.19 -3.81
CA PRO A 27 -5.95 -0.51 -3.93
C PRO A 27 -5.21 0.64 -4.61
N GLN A 28 -4.14 1.11 -3.98
CA GLN A 28 -3.34 2.24 -4.47
C GLN A 28 -2.47 1.88 -5.69
N LEU A 29 -2.19 0.59 -5.90
CA LEU A 29 -1.23 0.16 -6.91
C LEU A 29 -1.85 -0.13 -8.28
N PHE A 30 -3.13 -0.51 -8.35
CA PHE A 30 -3.76 -0.87 -9.62
C PHE A 30 -4.16 0.37 -10.43
N ASP A 31 -4.12 0.23 -11.75
CA ASP A 31 -4.62 1.22 -12.70
C ASP A 31 -6.03 0.80 -13.13
N TYR A 32 -7.01 1.67 -12.91
CA TYR A 32 -8.38 1.47 -13.36
C TYR A 32 -8.78 2.45 -14.47
N ASP A 33 -7.81 3.19 -15.02
CA ASP A 33 -8.04 4.07 -16.15
C ASP A 33 -8.47 3.28 -17.38
N SER A 34 -9.24 3.95 -18.25
CA SER A 34 -9.51 3.43 -19.59
C SER A 34 -8.21 3.21 -20.37
N TYR A 35 -8.20 2.27 -21.31
CA TYR A 35 -7.02 1.98 -22.13
C TYR A 35 -6.40 3.23 -22.80
N PRO A 36 -7.17 4.14 -23.44
CA PRO A 36 -6.59 5.34 -24.04
C PRO A 36 -5.90 6.25 -23.02
N GLN A 37 -6.46 6.36 -21.81
CA GLN A 37 -5.90 7.17 -20.73
C GLN A 37 -4.64 6.54 -20.14
N TRP A 38 -4.67 5.24 -19.84
CA TRP A 38 -3.48 4.49 -19.41
C TRP A 38 -2.33 4.62 -20.42
N LYS A 39 -2.65 4.52 -21.72
CA LYS A 39 -1.69 4.70 -22.79
C LYS A 39 -1.10 6.12 -22.84
N ALA A 40 -1.97 7.14 -22.73
CA ALA A 40 -1.53 8.54 -22.67
C ALA A 40 -0.68 8.83 -21.43
N ASN A 41 -0.92 8.11 -20.32
CA ASN A 41 -0.22 8.23 -19.04
C ASN A 41 1.10 7.43 -18.99
N GLY A 42 1.58 6.94 -20.13
CA GLY A 42 2.88 6.26 -20.24
C GLY A 42 2.83 4.75 -20.02
N GLU A 43 1.66 4.14 -20.11
CA GLU A 43 1.46 2.69 -20.29
C GLU A 43 2.22 1.81 -19.30
N LYS A 44 2.34 2.27 -18.04
CA LYS A 44 3.08 1.55 -17.02
C LYS A 44 2.40 0.23 -16.67
N ASP A 45 3.17 -0.84 -16.66
CA ASP A 45 2.75 -2.11 -16.11
C ASP A 45 2.77 -2.10 -14.56
N LEU A 46 2.21 -3.15 -13.96
CA LEU A 46 2.13 -3.27 -12.51
C LEU A 46 3.51 -3.32 -11.84
N ALA A 47 4.51 -3.93 -12.49
CA ALA A 47 5.84 -4.07 -11.94
C ALA A 47 6.60 -2.73 -11.92
N GLN A 48 6.41 -1.90 -12.94
CA GLN A 48 6.95 -0.53 -12.99
C GLN A 48 6.35 0.31 -11.85
N ARG A 49 5.02 0.31 -11.73
CA ARG A 49 4.31 1.00 -10.63
C ARG A 49 4.77 0.51 -9.26
N ALA A 50 4.95 -0.80 -9.08
CA ALA A 50 5.42 -1.38 -7.82
C ALA A 50 6.84 -0.90 -7.45
N ARG A 51 7.76 -0.89 -8.41
CA ARG A 51 9.14 -0.42 -8.19
C ARG A 51 9.19 1.06 -7.83
N GLU A 52 8.38 1.88 -8.49
CA GLU A 52 8.27 3.30 -8.18
C GLU A 52 7.75 3.53 -6.76
N ARG A 53 6.66 2.83 -6.38
CA ARG A 53 6.12 2.91 -5.02
C ARG A 53 7.12 2.44 -3.98
N ALA A 54 7.85 1.36 -4.22
CA ALA A 54 8.88 0.87 -3.32
C ALA A 54 9.99 1.91 -3.10
N ARG A 55 10.46 2.56 -4.16
CA ARG A 55 11.45 3.64 -4.06
C ARG A 55 10.92 4.82 -3.26
N GLN A 56 9.66 5.19 -3.47
CA GLN A 56 9.02 6.25 -2.71
C GLN A 56 8.94 5.91 -1.22
N ILE A 57 8.48 4.70 -0.86
CA ILE A 57 8.41 4.24 0.54
C ILE A 57 9.79 4.31 1.20
N LEU A 58 10.84 3.88 0.51
CA LEU A 58 12.20 3.93 1.04
C LEU A 58 12.73 5.36 1.20
N ALA A 59 12.36 6.27 0.28
CA ALA A 59 12.77 7.67 0.36
C ALA A 59 12.03 8.45 1.46
N GLU A 60 10.78 8.08 1.74
CA GLU A 60 9.92 8.70 2.76
C GLU A 60 10.07 8.05 4.14
N TYR A 61 10.80 6.93 4.25
CA TYR A 61 10.92 6.20 5.50
C TYR A 61 11.71 6.98 6.54
N GLU A 62 11.07 7.22 7.69
CA GLU A 62 11.70 7.70 8.91
C GLU A 62 11.79 6.56 9.92
N GLN A 63 13.00 6.30 10.44
CA GLN A 63 13.19 5.26 11.45
C GLN A 63 12.45 5.64 12.74
N PRO A 64 11.55 4.78 13.26
CA PRO A 64 10.93 5.02 14.56
C PRO A 64 11.99 5.10 15.66
N PRO A 65 11.82 5.98 16.66
CA PRO A 65 12.77 6.08 17.75
C PRO A 65 12.89 4.74 18.48
N LEU A 66 14.13 4.36 18.75
CA LEU A 66 14.47 3.21 19.57
C LEU A 66 15.33 3.71 20.73
N ASP A 67 15.06 3.22 21.94
CA ASP A 67 15.87 3.50 23.11
C ASP A 67 17.33 3.05 22.87
N GLU A 68 18.28 3.93 23.17
CA GLU A 68 19.69 3.69 22.87
C GLU A 68 20.26 2.52 23.66
N ALA A 69 19.85 2.34 24.93
CA ALA A 69 20.32 1.22 25.75
C ALA A 69 19.82 -0.12 25.18
N VAL A 70 18.59 -0.15 24.65
CA VAL A 70 18.04 -1.32 23.95
C VAL A 70 18.81 -1.59 22.65
N ARG A 71 19.16 -0.55 21.89
CA ARG A 71 19.98 -0.69 20.67
C ARG A 71 21.34 -1.32 20.99
N GLU A 72 22.03 -0.79 21.99
CA GLU A 72 23.32 -1.32 22.43
C GLU A 72 23.24 -2.78 22.87
N GLU A 73 22.20 -3.15 23.63
CA GLU A 73 21.99 -4.54 24.06
C GLU A 73 21.76 -5.48 22.87
N LEU A 74 20.96 -5.05 21.88
CA LEU A 74 20.71 -5.81 20.65
C LEU A 74 22.00 -6.01 19.85
N ASP A 75 22.79 -4.96 19.68
CA ASP A 75 24.07 -5.03 18.95
C ASP A 75 25.06 -5.96 19.66
N ALA A 76 25.19 -5.86 20.99
CA ALA A 76 26.03 -6.75 21.79
C ALA A 76 25.60 -8.22 21.69
N PHE A 77 24.28 -8.48 21.72
CA PHE A 77 23.73 -9.81 21.53
C PHE A 77 24.08 -10.38 20.15
N VAL A 78 23.85 -9.61 19.08
CA VAL A 78 24.13 -10.01 17.70
C VAL A 78 25.61 -10.35 17.52
N GLU A 79 26.51 -9.52 18.04
CA GLU A 79 27.95 -9.76 17.94
C GLU A 79 28.39 -11.02 18.70
N ARG A 80 27.84 -11.27 19.90
CA ARG A 80 28.08 -12.53 20.62
C ARG A 80 27.63 -13.73 19.78
N ARG A 81 26.40 -13.69 19.22
CA ARG A 81 25.85 -14.80 18.45
C ARG A 81 26.60 -15.07 17.16
N LYS A 82 27.07 -14.03 16.46
CA LYS A 82 27.92 -14.20 15.26
C LYS A 82 29.19 -14.98 15.59
N ARG A 83 29.85 -14.70 16.71
CA ARG A 83 31.07 -15.43 17.14
C ARG A 83 30.79 -16.89 17.49
N GLU A 84 29.71 -17.12 18.24
CA GLU A 84 29.31 -18.47 18.67
C GLU A 84 28.89 -19.37 17.49
N ILE A 85 28.30 -18.81 16.43
CA ILE A 85 27.84 -19.56 15.24
C ILE A 85 28.95 -19.73 14.21
N ALA A 86 29.87 -18.76 14.10
CA ALA A 86 30.98 -18.83 13.14
C ALA A 86 32.08 -19.84 13.54
N THR A 87 31.95 -20.47 14.71
CA THR A 87 32.84 -21.52 15.22
C THR A 87 32.13 -22.87 15.11
#